data_AF-A0A5B7CI89-F1
#
_entry.id   AF-A0A5B7CI89-F1
#
_cell.length_a   1.000
_cell.length_b   1.000
_cell.length_c   1.000
_cell.angle_alpha   90.00
_cell.angle_beta   90.00
_cell.angle_gamma   90.00
#
_symmetry.space_group_name_H-M   'P 1'
#
loop_
_entity.id
_entity.type
_entity.pdbx_description
1 polymer ?
#
loop_
_entity_poly.entity_id
_entity_poly.type
_entity_poly.pdbx_seq_one_letter_code
_entity_poly.pdbx_strand_id
1 'polypeptide(L)'
;MDVERSSLCNCVVNFLLEENYLLSAFELLHELLDDGRDAQAIRLKDFFADPSQFPSDQISRFNSLRVADPQSFLEEKEALEEKLAISEYELRLAQEDIVKLKTDLEKKNESSLDELGRSNEDASGNHGPDFQKRKKDSSFSDLGPLKDNERRDLNCAVKEYLLLAGYRLTTMTFYEEVTDQNLDVWQNSSACVSDALRHYYYQYLSSTAEAAEEKMAMLRENESLLKLNERQKNEKESLLKNKDLADG
;
A
#
# COMPACT_ATOMS: atom_id res chain seq x y z
N MET A 1 15.87 1.67 25.48
CA MET A 1 15.08 2.58 24.60
C MET A 1 15.22 2.26 23.11
N ASP A 2 16.22 1.49 22.65
CA ASP A 2 16.36 1.18 21.20
C ASP A 2 15.40 0.12 20.65
N VAL A 3 14.81 -0.72 21.50
CA VAL A 3 13.93 -1.82 21.05
C VAL A 3 12.63 -1.28 20.45
N GLU A 4 11.99 -0.31 21.12
CA GLU A 4 10.74 0.30 20.65
C GLU A 4 10.94 1.09 19.34
N ARG A 5 12.05 1.84 19.23
CA ARG A 5 12.41 2.55 17.99
C ARG A 5 12.72 1.58 16.85
N SER A 6 13.39 0.47 17.14
CA SER A 6 13.65 -0.58 16.15
C SER A 6 12.36 -1.28 15.72
N SER A 7 11.40 -1.49 16.62
CA SER A 7 10.09 -2.04 16.23
C SER A 7 9.30 -1.07 15.35
N LEU A 8 9.33 0.23 15.64
CA LEU A 8 8.59 1.22 14.86
C LEU A 8 9.16 1.35 13.44
N CYS A 9 10.49 1.37 13.29
CA CYS A 9 11.13 1.38 11.97
C CYS A 9 10.69 0.17 11.13
N ASN A 10 10.67 -1.02 11.70
CA ASN A 10 10.20 -2.23 11.02
C ASN A 10 8.73 -2.11 10.58
N CYS A 11 7.86 -1.51 11.39
CA CYS A 11 6.47 -1.25 10.98
C CYS A 11 6.39 -0.33 9.76
N VAL A 12 7.19 0.75 9.75
CA VAL A 12 7.25 1.68 8.61
C VAL A 12 7.78 1.00 7.36
N VAL A 13 8.85 0.21 7.48
CA VAL A 13 9.38 -0.58 6.36
C VAL A 13 8.31 -1.50 5.77
N ASN A 14 7.54 -2.19 6.62
CA ASN A 14 6.48 -3.09 6.15
C ASN A 14 5.39 -2.31 5.44
N PHE A 15 4.96 -1.20 6.03
CA PHE A 15 3.95 -0.33 5.45
C PHE A 15 4.35 0.17 4.06
N LEU A 16 5.58 0.66 3.89
CA LEU A 16 6.06 1.15 2.60
C LEU A 16 6.08 0.05 1.53
N LEU A 17 6.45 -1.18 1.90
CA LEU A 17 6.45 -2.31 0.97
C LEU A 17 5.03 -2.82 0.65
N GLU A 18 4.13 -2.83 1.63
CA GLU A 18 2.74 -3.30 1.48
C GLU A 18 1.91 -2.34 0.62
N GLU A 19 2.06 -1.04 0.82
CA GLU A 19 1.37 0.00 0.04
C GLU A 19 2.12 0.39 -1.25
N ASN A 20 3.18 -0.34 -1.59
CA ASN A 20 3.96 -0.18 -2.83
C ASN A 20 4.60 1.22 -3.01
N TYR A 21 5.02 1.82 -1.90
CA TYR A 21 5.85 3.03 -1.87
C TYR A 21 7.34 2.66 -2.04
N LEU A 22 7.67 2.09 -3.19
CA LEU A 22 8.97 1.47 -3.46
C LEU A 22 10.10 2.49 -3.52
N LEU A 23 9.86 3.69 -4.05
CA LEU A 23 10.91 4.71 -4.13
C LEU A 23 11.25 5.23 -2.74
N SER A 24 10.23 5.49 -1.91
CA SER A 24 10.41 5.86 -0.51
C SER A 24 11.09 4.74 0.29
N ALA A 25 10.70 3.49 0.08
CA ALA A 25 11.35 2.34 0.71
C ALA A 25 12.84 2.22 0.30
N PHE A 26 13.15 2.52 -0.96
CA PHE A 26 14.52 2.50 -1.47
C PHE A 26 15.38 3.63 -0.91
N GLU A 27 14.84 4.84 -0.78
CA GLU A 27 15.55 5.96 -0.13
C GLU A 27 15.78 5.68 1.35
N LEU A 28 14.77 5.11 2.03
CA LEU A 28 14.89 4.73 3.45
C LEU A 28 15.99 3.69 3.66
N LEU A 29 16.15 2.74 2.73
CA LEU A 29 17.25 1.78 2.76
C LEU A 29 18.61 2.50 2.82
N HIS A 30 18.81 3.52 1.98
CA HIS A 30 20.08 4.23 1.91
C HIS A 30 20.31 5.09 3.16
N GLU A 31 19.31 5.85 3.61
CA GLU A 31 19.42 6.63 4.85
C GLU A 31 19.65 5.73 6.09
N LEU A 32 19.06 4.52 6.12
CA LEU A 32 19.34 3.53 7.18
C LEU A 32 20.76 2.99 7.14
N LEU A 33 21.32 2.78 5.94
CA LEU A 33 22.68 2.32 5.75
C LEU A 33 23.71 3.39 6.11
N ASP A 34 23.46 4.63 5.71
CA ASP A 34 24.31 5.77 6.02
C ASP A 34 24.37 6.04 7.54
N ASP A 35 23.26 5.82 8.24
CA ASP A 35 23.18 5.88 9.69
C ASP A 35 23.74 4.63 10.42
N GLY A 36 24.19 3.61 9.69
CA GLY A 36 24.75 2.37 10.25
C GLY A 36 23.71 1.44 10.89
N ARG A 37 22.41 1.59 10.56
CA ARG A 37 21.32 0.75 11.09
C ARG A 37 21.02 -0.44 10.18
N ASP A 38 22.06 -1.23 9.89
CA ASP A 38 21.99 -2.39 9.00
C ASP A 38 20.90 -3.39 9.38
N ALA A 39 20.67 -3.61 10.68
CA ALA A 39 19.70 -4.58 11.18
C ALA A 39 18.26 -4.23 10.78
N GLN A 40 17.92 -2.94 10.71
CA GLN A 40 16.60 -2.45 10.30
C GLN A 40 16.46 -2.47 8.77
N ALA A 41 17.57 -2.36 8.05
CA ALA A 41 17.63 -2.39 6.60
C ALA A 41 17.55 -3.80 5.99
N ILE A 42 17.73 -4.88 6.76
CA ILE A 42 17.80 -6.26 6.22
C ILE A 42 16.60 -6.58 5.32
N ARG A 43 15.38 -6.27 5.78
CA ARG A 43 14.16 -6.55 5.00
C ARG A 43 14.13 -5.81 3.66
N LEU A 44 14.58 -4.56 3.64
CA LEU A 44 14.68 -3.76 2.43
C LEU A 44 15.78 -4.29 1.51
N LYS A 45 16.95 -4.65 2.06
CA LYS A 45 18.05 -5.27 1.30
C LYS A 45 17.59 -6.54 0.61
N ASP A 46 16.94 -7.43 1.35
CA ASP A 46 16.43 -8.70 0.80
C ASP A 46 15.37 -8.47 -0.28
N PHE A 47 14.49 -7.49 -0.07
CA PHE A 47 13.46 -7.13 -1.04
C PHE A 47 14.06 -6.61 -2.36
N PHE A 48 14.99 -5.65 -2.29
CA PHE A 48 15.63 -5.06 -3.48
C PHE A 48 16.69 -5.95 -4.12
N ALA A 49 17.21 -6.94 -3.40
CA ALA A 49 18.15 -7.93 -3.93
C ALA A 49 17.46 -9.09 -4.69
N ASP A 50 16.14 -9.23 -4.59
CA ASP A 50 15.39 -10.33 -5.21
C ASP A 50 15.41 -10.22 -6.75
N PRO A 51 16.12 -11.12 -7.47
CA PRO A 51 16.23 -11.06 -8.93
C PRO A 51 14.91 -11.33 -9.65
N SER A 52 13.93 -11.94 -8.96
CA SER A 52 12.61 -12.19 -9.53
C SER A 52 11.72 -10.95 -9.58
N GLN A 53 12.00 -9.98 -8.70
CA GLN A 53 11.33 -8.68 -8.65
C GLN A 53 12.14 -7.63 -9.42
N PHE A 54 13.47 -7.73 -9.37
CA PHE A 54 14.38 -6.79 -10.03
C PHE A 54 15.40 -7.55 -10.90
N PRO A 55 15.03 -7.90 -12.15
CA PRO A 55 15.92 -8.62 -13.07
C PRO A 55 17.18 -7.82 -13.41
N SER A 56 18.35 -8.42 -13.23
CA SER A 56 19.64 -7.71 -13.39
C SER A 56 19.90 -7.20 -14.81
N ASP A 57 19.30 -7.85 -15.82
CA ASP A 57 19.36 -7.44 -17.22
C ASP A 57 18.60 -6.12 -17.45
N GLN A 58 17.43 -5.96 -16.84
CA GLN A 58 16.67 -4.72 -16.89
C GLN A 58 17.41 -3.59 -16.16
N ILE A 59 17.90 -3.85 -14.96
CA ILE A 59 18.67 -2.86 -14.18
C ILE A 59 19.90 -2.38 -14.96
N SER A 60 20.61 -3.31 -15.60
CA SER A 60 21.80 -2.98 -16.41
C SER A 60 21.46 -2.09 -17.61
N ARG A 61 20.33 -2.33 -18.28
CA ARG A 61 19.84 -1.46 -19.36
C ARG A 61 19.54 -0.06 -18.83
N PHE A 62 18.81 0.07 -17.72
CA PHE A 62 18.48 1.38 -17.13
C PHE A 62 19.70 2.15 -16.64
N ASN A 63 20.68 1.46 -16.07
CA ASN A 63 21.94 2.09 -15.66
C ASN A 63 22.75 2.59 -16.87
N SER A 64 22.67 1.89 -18.01
CA SER A 64 23.30 2.35 -19.25
C SER A 64 22.66 3.66 -19.75
N LEU A 65 21.34 3.82 -19.60
CA LEU A 65 20.61 5.04 -19.98
C LEU A 65 21.01 6.25 -19.15
N ARG A 66 21.31 6.09 -17.84
CA ARG A 66 21.78 7.21 -16.98
C ARG A 66 23.15 7.76 -17.37
N VAL A 67 23.96 6.96 -18.08
CA VAL A 67 25.32 7.31 -18.50
C VAL A 67 25.35 7.78 -19.96
N ALA A 68 24.25 7.62 -20.70
CA ALA A 68 24.15 8.03 -22.09
C ALA A 68 23.95 9.55 -22.24
N ASP A 69 24.53 10.11 -23.30
CA ASP A 69 24.31 11.51 -23.68
C ASP A 69 22.84 11.75 -24.06
N PRO A 70 22.20 12.88 -23.67
CA PRO A 70 20.78 13.14 -23.95
C PRO A 70 20.40 13.03 -25.43
N GLN A 71 21.33 13.31 -26.34
CA GLN A 71 21.10 13.17 -27.78
C GLN A 71 20.96 11.70 -28.20
N SER A 72 21.80 10.82 -27.64
CA SER A 72 21.74 9.37 -27.89
C SER A 72 20.42 8.77 -27.40
N PHE A 73 19.90 9.27 -26.28
CA PHE A 73 18.61 8.80 -25.74
C PHE A 73 17.44 9.15 -26.66
N LEU A 74 17.50 10.32 -27.29
CA LEU A 74 16.47 10.78 -28.22
C LEU A 74 16.47 9.94 -29.51
N GLU A 75 17.65 9.62 -30.03
CA GLU A 75 17.83 8.74 -31.20
C GLU A 75 17.39 7.29 -30.91
N GLU A 76 17.71 6.75 -29.73
CA GLU A 76 17.25 5.41 -29.33
C GLU A 76 15.71 5.35 -29.19
N LYS A 77 15.11 6.40 -28.63
CA LYS A 77 13.65 6.53 -28.54
C LYS A 77 13.01 6.52 -29.93
N GLU A 78 13.52 7.34 -30.86
CA GLU A 78 13.00 7.40 -32.24
C GLU A 78 13.14 6.04 -32.95
N ALA A 79 14.28 5.35 -32.78
CA ALA A 79 14.49 4.02 -33.33
C ALA A 79 13.54 2.95 -32.75
N LEU A 80 13.19 3.05 -31.45
CA LEU A 80 12.20 2.17 -30.83
C LEU A 80 10.78 2.47 -31.33
N GLU A 81 10.43 3.74 -31.53
CA GLU A 81 9.15 4.14 -32.12
C GLU A 81 9.00 3.62 -33.56
N GLU A 82 10.06 3.68 -34.38
CA GLU A 82 10.05 3.11 -35.73
C GLU A 82 9.86 1.58 -35.71
N LYS A 83 10.60 0.88 -34.85
CA LYS A 83 10.45 -0.59 -34.70
C LYS A 83 9.06 -0.99 -34.23
N LEU A 84 8.48 -0.21 -33.31
CA LEU A 84 7.12 -0.42 -32.83
C LEU A 84 6.12 -0.26 -33.98
N ALA A 85 6.25 0.78 -34.79
CA ALA A 85 5.38 1.00 -35.95
C ALA A 85 5.46 -0.15 -36.98
N ILE A 86 6.66 -0.69 -37.22
CA ILE A 86 6.85 -1.87 -38.10
C ILE A 86 6.15 -3.10 -37.50
N SER A 87 6.36 -3.37 -36.21
CA SER A 87 5.75 -4.52 -35.54
C SER A 87 4.22 -4.44 -35.48
N GLU A 88 3.66 -3.25 -35.26
CA GLU A 88 2.21 -3.02 -35.31
C GLU A 88 1.63 -3.27 -36.71
N TYR A 89 2.37 -2.89 -37.76
CA TYR A 89 1.98 -3.19 -39.14
C TYR A 89 1.99 -4.70 -39.42
N GLU A 90 3.06 -5.39 -39.03
CA GLU A 90 3.16 -6.85 -39.16
C GLU A 90 2.06 -7.58 -38.39
N LEU A 91 1.75 -7.12 -37.17
CA LEU A 91 0.67 -7.65 -36.36
C LEU A 91 -0.69 -7.49 -37.06
N ARG A 92 -0.95 -6.33 -37.66
CA ARG A 92 -2.19 -6.07 -38.42
C ARG A 92 -2.30 -7.00 -39.61
N LEU A 93 -1.21 -7.20 -40.34
CA LEU A 93 -1.18 -8.12 -41.49
C LEU A 93 -1.46 -9.56 -41.05
N ALA A 94 -0.81 -10.02 -39.98
CA ALA A 94 -1.04 -11.35 -39.42
C ALA A 94 -2.49 -11.54 -38.93
N GLN A 95 -3.07 -10.51 -38.31
CA GLN A 95 -4.48 -10.54 -37.90
C GLN A 95 -5.42 -10.64 -39.11
N GLU A 96 -5.16 -9.90 -40.18
CA GLU A 96 -5.93 -9.98 -41.42
C GLU A 96 -5.87 -11.38 -42.04
N ASP A 97 -4.67 -11.98 -42.09
CA ASP A 97 -4.48 -13.34 -42.60
C ASP A 97 -5.19 -14.39 -41.74
N ILE A 98 -5.16 -14.24 -40.41
CA ILE A 98 -5.93 -15.09 -39.48
C ILE A 98 -7.44 -14.96 -39.78
N VAL A 99 -7.94 -13.75 -40.00
CA VAL A 99 -9.36 -13.53 -40.33
C VAL A 99 -9.71 -14.18 -41.67
N LYS A 100 -8.89 -14.01 -42.70
CA LYS A 100 -9.09 -14.66 -44.01
C LYS A 100 -9.14 -16.17 -43.87
N LEU A 101 -8.14 -16.77 -43.21
CA LEU A 101 -8.08 -18.22 -42.98
C LEU A 101 -9.29 -18.73 -42.19
N LYS A 102 -9.75 -17.99 -41.18
CA LYS A 102 -10.98 -18.33 -40.45
C LYS A 102 -12.20 -18.32 -41.36
N THR A 103 -12.37 -17.29 -42.20
CA THR A 103 -13.50 -17.23 -43.14
C THR A 103 -13.45 -18.32 -44.21
N ASP A 104 -12.25 -18.70 -44.67
CA ASP A 104 -12.09 -19.78 -45.63
C ASP A 104 -12.35 -21.15 -45.01
N LEU A 105 -11.98 -21.35 -43.73
CA LEU A 105 -12.35 -22.53 -42.95
C LEU A 105 -13.86 -22.59 -42.71
N GLU A 106 -14.51 -21.47 -42.38
CA GLU A 106 -15.98 -21.40 -42.24
C GLU A 106 -16.69 -21.71 -43.56
N LYS A 107 -16.28 -21.08 -44.68
CA LYS A 107 -16.82 -21.41 -46.01
C LYS A 107 -16.60 -22.87 -46.39
N LYS A 108 -15.44 -23.44 -46.06
CA LYS A 108 -15.15 -24.86 -46.34
C LYS A 108 -16.00 -25.77 -45.46
N ASN A 109 -16.20 -25.42 -44.20
CA ASN A 109 -17.08 -26.13 -43.28
C ASN A 109 -18.55 -26.06 -43.74
N GLU A 110 -19.02 -24.88 -44.18
CA GLU A 110 -20.35 -24.68 -44.78
C GLU A 110 -20.51 -25.48 -46.08
N SER A 111 -19.48 -25.52 -46.94
CA SER A 111 -19.49 -26.35 -48.16
C SER A 111 -19.45 -27.86 -47.88
N SER A 112 -18.92 -28.28 -46.71
CA SER A 112 -18.98 -29.67 -46.26
C SER A 112 -20.26 -30.01 -45.47
N LEU A 113 -21.01 -28.99 -45.02
CA LEU A 113 -22.25 -29.17 -44.24
C LEU A 113 -23.49 -29.45 -45.10
N ASP A 114 -23.39 -29.31 -46.43
CA ASP A 114 -24.39 -29.81 -47.38
C ASP A 114 -24.31 -31.36 -47.57
N GLU A 115 -23.28 -32.02 -47.02
CA GLU A 115 -23.21 -33.49 -46.88
C GLU A 115 -23.02 -33.91 -45.42
N LEU A 116 -24.10 -34.45 -44.84
CA LEU A 116 -24.25 -35.06 -43.51
C LEU A 116 -24.49 -34.11 -42.32
N GLY A 117 -25.69 -34.25 -41.77
CA GLY A 117 -26.09 -33.66 -40.50
C GLY A 117 -25.72 -34.45 -39.24
N ARG A 118 -25.83 -33.70 -38.14
CA ARG A 118 -26.03 -34.06 -36.72
C ARG A 118 -24.80 -34.39 -35.83
N SER A 119 -24.65 -33.46 -34.88
CA SER A 119 -24.47 -33.59 -33.41
C SER A 119 -23.08 -33.82 -32.77
N ASN A 120 -22.71 -32.77 -32.02
CA ASN A 120 -22.27 -32.68 -30.61
C ASN A 120 -20.86 -33.08 -30.12
N GLU A 121 -20.32 -32.11 -29.36
CA GLU A 121 -19.54 -32.17 -28.09
C GLU A 121 -18.00 -32.29 -28.07
N ASP A 122 -17.43 -31.20 -27.49
CA ASP A 122 -16.25 -31.04 -26.63
C ASP A 122 -14.83 -31.47 -27.07
N ALA A 123 -13.88 -30.52 -27.11
CA ALA A 123 -13.05 -30.17 -25.93
C ALA A 123 -11.84 -29.26 -26.27
N SER A 124 -11.60 -28.30 -25.37
CA SER A 124 -10.29 -27.86 -24.83
C SER A 124 -9.26 -27.11 -25.69
N GLY A 125 -8.87 -25.92 -25.18
CA GLY A 125 -7.48 -25.44 -25.29
C GLY A 125 -7.26 -23.96 -25.63
N ASN A 126 -7.82 -23.00 -24.88
CA ASN A 126 -7.41 -21.58 -24.99
C ASN A 126 -6.95 -21.06 -23.62
N HIS A 127 -5.63 -21.02 -23.42
CA HIS A 127 -4.98 -20.24 -22.36
C HIS A 127 -4.40 -18.97 -22.98
N GLY A 128 -5.05 -17.83 -22.71
CA GLY A 128 -4.40 -16.53 -22.83
C GLY A 128 -3.54 -16.26 -21.58
N PRO A 129 -2.42 -15.52 -21.69
CA PRO A 129 -1.66 -15.12 -20.52
C PRO A 129 -2.39 -13.96 -19.84
N ASP A 130 -3.21 -14.31 -18.86
CA ASP A 130 -3.79 -13.36 -17.93
C ASP A 130 -2.66 -12.84 -17.03
N PHE A 131 -2.49 -11.52 -16.98
CA PHE A 131 -1.48 -10.86 -16.16
C PHE A 131 -1.80 -11.16 -14.69
N GLN A 132 -1.10 -12.15 -14.14
CA GLN A 132 -1.16 -12.53 -12.74
C GLN A 132 -0.73 -11.34 -11.88
N LYS A 133 -1.74 -10.60 -11.41
CA LYS A 133 -1.69 -9.80 -10.20
C LYS A 133 -1.23 -10.74 -9.09
N ARG A 134 0.08 -10.70 -8.79
CA ARG A 134 0.75 -11.50 -7.76
C ARG A 134 0.02 -11.26 -6.43
N LYS A 135 -0.96 -12.11 -6.12
CA LYS A 135 -1.37 -12.39 -4.75
C LYS A 135 -0.17 -13.04 -4.08
N LYS A 136 0.63 -12.23 -3.41
CA LYS A 136 1.64 -12.71 -2.48
C LYS A 136 0.88 -13.07 -1.21
N ASP A 137 0.84 -14.37 -0.92
CA ASP A 137 0.39 -14.90 0.36
C ASP A 137 1.28 -14.30 1.46
N SER A 138 0.84 -13.17 2.01
CA SER A 138 1.27 -12.68 3.32
C SER A 138 0.13 -13.01 4.28
N SER A 139 0.27 -14.16 4.93
CA SER A 139 -0.49 -14.42 6.14
C SER A 139 -0.17 -13.33 7.15
N PHE A 140 -1.20 -12.85 7.83
CA PHE A 140 -1.28 -11.80 8.86
C PHE A 140 -1.77 -10.42 8.40
N SER A 141 -3.05 -10.35 8.02
CA SER A 141 -3.93 -9.21 8.34
C SER A 141 -5.41 -9.62 8.23
N ASP A 142 -6.05 -9.87 9.37
CA ASP A 142 -7.48 -10.22 9.52
C ASP A 142 -8.42 -9.04 9.22
N LEU A 143 -7.92 -7.97 8.61
CA LEU A 143 -8.59 -6.67 8.46
C LEU A 143 -8.82 -6.23 7.01
N GLY A 144 -8.44 -7.06 6.03
CA GLY A 144 -8.64 -6.77 4.62
C GLY A 144 -7.71 -5.65 4.08
N PRO A 145 -7.85 -5.29 2.79
CA PRO A 145 -7.07 -4.22 2.18
C PRO A 145 -7.43 -2.87 2.83
N LEU A 146 -6.42 -2.03 3.00
CA LEU A 146 -6.50 -0.76 3.71
C LEU A 146 -7.44 0.22 2.99
N LYS A 147 -8.39 0.85 3.71
CA LYS A 147 -9.29 1.86 3.13
C LYS A 147 -8.55 3.17 2.89
N ASP A 148 -9.01 3.97 1.93
CA ASP A 148 -8.35 5.22 1.55
C ASP A 148 -8.20 6.23 2.71
N ASN A 149 -9.16 6.25 3.64
CA ASN A 149 -9.07 7.10 4.83
C ASN A 149 -8.01 6.59 5.83
N GLU A 150 -7.97 5.27 6.03
CA GLU A 150 -6.96 4.62 6.88
C GLU A 150 -5.56 4.85 6.29
N ARG A 151 -5.43 4.79 4.96
CA ARG A 151 -4.17 5.02 4.24
C ARG A 151 -3.69 6.44 4.45
N ARG A 152 -4.61 7.40 4.37
CA ARG A 152 -4.30 8.81 4.61
C ARG A 152 -3.75 9.07 6.00
N ASP A 153 -4.39 8.52 7.02
CA ASP A 153 -3.94 8.69 8.40
C ASP A 153 -2.58 8.05 8.64
N LEU A 154 -2.36 6.85 8.09
CA LEU A 154 -1.07 6.16 8.18
C LEU A 154 0.03 6.89 7.42
N ASN A 155 -0.24 7.37 6.20
CA ASN A 155 0.72 8.14 5.42
C ASN A 155 1.20 9.37 6.18
N CYS A 156 0.27 10.10 6.79
CA CYS A 156 0.64 11.26 7.57
C CYS A 156 1.44 10.86 8.83
N ALA A 157 1.11 9.77 9.51
CA ALA A 157 1.86 9.30 10.68
C ALA A 157 3.27 8.83 10.31
N VAL A 158 3.42 8.12 9.19
CA VAL A 158 4.70 7.70 8.62
C VAL A 158 5.54 8.92 8.27
N LYS A 159 4.96 9.92 7.62
CA LYS A 159 5.62 11.20 7.34
C LYS A 159 6.18 11.86 8.61
N GLU A 160 5.37 11.95 9.66
CA GLU A 160 5.83 12.51 10.95
C GLU A 160 6.96 11.69 11.55
N TYR A 161 6.87 10.36 11.51
CA TYR A 161 7.96 9.48 11.94
C TYR A 161 9.26 9.75 11.18
N LEU A 162 9.20 9.80 9.84
CA LEU A 162 10.37 10.00 8.99
C LEU A 162 11.03 11.36 9.29
N LEU A 163 10.23 12.41 9.46
CA LEU A 163 10.72 13.74 9.86
C LEU A 163 11.38 13.74 11.25
N LEU A 164 10.74 13.12 12.24
CA LEU A 164 11.26 13.04 13.61
C LEU A 164 12.54 12.19 13.71
N ALA A 165 12.64 11.15 12.89
CA ALA A 165 13.81 10.29 12.81
C ALA A 165 14.96 10.93 12.01
N GLY A 166 14.69 12.01 11.27
CA GLY A 166 15.69 12.74 10.48
C GLY A 166 15.89 12.24 9.05
N TYR A 167 15.03 11.34 8.55
CA TYR A 167 15.08 10.79 7.19
C TYR A 167 14.45 11.77 6.19
N ARG A 168 15.16 12.86 5.93
CA ARG A 168 14.63 13.99 5.18
C ARG A 168 14.49 13.67 3.71
N LEU A 169 15.42 12.88 3.15
CA LEU A 169 15.38 12.50 1.75
C LEU A 169 14.21 11.53 1.52
N THR A 170 14.09 10.50 2.35
CA THR A 170 12.94 9.58 2.33
C THR A 170 11.63 10.35 2.47
N THR A 171 11.56 11.33 3.37
CA THR A 171 10.36 12.16 3.54
C THR A 171 10.01 12.90 2.25
N MET A 172 10.99 13.56 1.62
CA MET A 172 10.76 14.31 0.39
C MET A 172 10.26 13.40 -0.74
N THR A 173 10.90 12.25 -0.91
CA THR A 173 10.47 11.22 -1.87
C THR A 173 9.07 10.70 -1.57
N PHE A 174 8.73 10.52 -0.30
CA PHE A 174 7.40 10.08 0.12
C PHE A 174 6.31 11.10 -0.23
N TYR A 175 6.61 12.40 -0.12
CA TYR A 175 5.70 13.46 -0.60
C TYR A 175 5.44 13.38 -2.11
N GLU A 176 6.45 13.04 -2.90
CA GLU A 176 6.31 12.92 -4.36
C GLU A 176 5.59 11.63 -4.77
N GLU A 177 5.82 10.54 -4.04
CA GLU A 177 5.25 9.23 -4.33
C GLU A 177 3.76 9.14 -3.94
N VAL A 178 3.35 9.83 -2.86
CA VAL A 178 1.94 9.94 -2.44
C VAL A 178 1.24 11.06 -3.23
N THR A 179 0.84 10.74 -4.46
CA THR A 179 0.22 11.72 -5.39
C THR A 179 -1.26 12.03 -5.13
N ASP A 180 -1.96 11.16 -4.41
CA ASP A 180 -3.41 11.23 -4.19
C ASP A 180 -3.81 12.07 -2.98
N GLN A 181 -2.86 12.49 -2.15
CA GLN A 181 -3.13 13.12 -0.86
C GLN A 181 -2.26 14.35 -0.62
N ASN A 182 -2.84 15.37 0.00
CA ASN A 182 -2.08 16.50 0.53
C ASN A 182 -1.67 16.20 1.98
N LEU A 183 -0.41 15.82 2.17
CA LEU A 183 0.15 15.43 3.47
C LEU A 183 0.39 16.62 4.43
N ASP A 184 0.25 17.86 3.97
CA ASP A 184 0.42 19.06 4.81
C ASP A 184 -0.85 19.43 5.58
N VAL A 185 -2.01 18.96 5.13
CA VAL A 185 -3.32 19.24 5.75
C VAL A 185 -3.69 18.13 6.72
N TRP A 186 -3.07 18.11 7.90
CA TRP A 186 -3.54 17.24 8.99
C TRP A 186 -4.76 17.88 9.67
N GLN A 187 -5.98 17.44 9.31
CA GLN A 187 -7.24 18.06 9.77
C GLN A 187 -7.52 17.87 11.28
N ASN A 188 -6.79 16.99 11.96
CA ASN A 188 -7.06 16.63 13.34
C ASN A 188 -5.96 17.11 14.30
N SER A 189 -6.29 18.13 15.09
CA SER A 189 -5.56 18.54 16.30
C SER A 189 -4.94 17.34 17.03
N SER A 190 -3.74 17.50 17.57
CA SER A 190 -2.85 16.48 18.19
C SER A 190 -3.48 15.58 19.26
N ALA A 191 -4.75 15.82 19.60
CA ALA A 191 -5.56 15.09 20.59
C ALA A 191 -6.67 14.20 19.99
N CYS A 192 -6.89 14.19 18.66
CA CYS A 192 -7.95 13.39 18.03
C CYS A 192 -7.34 12.16 17.34
N VAL A 193 -7.57 10.98 17.91
CA VAL A 193 -7.26 9.69 17.28
C VAL A 193 -8.24 9.49 16.12
N SER A 194 -7.71 9.32 14.90
CA SER A 194 -8.55 9.13 13.72
C SER A 194 -9.50 7.93 13.89
N ASP A 195 -10.67 8.01 13.25
CA ASP A 195 -11.72 6.98 13.27
C ASP A 195 -11.17 5.62 12.83
N ALA A 196 -10.24 5.63 11.87
CA ALA A 196 -9.44 4.49 11.44
C ALA A 196 -8.69 3.85 12.61
N LEU A 197 -7.80 4.60 13.26
CA LEU A 197 -6.94 4.08 14.33
C LEU A 197 -7.76 3.61 15.54
N ARG A 198 -8.87 4.30 15.82
CA ARG A 198 -9.85 3.89 16.82
C ARG A 198 -10.51 2.55 16.47
N HIS A 199 -10.85 2.30 15.21
CA HIS A 199 -11.38 1.02 14.75
C HIS A 199 -10.38 -0.13 14.95
N TYR A 200 -9.13 0.06 14.54
CA TYR A 200 -8.05 -0.93 14.73
C TYR A 200 -7.80 -1.24 16.21
N TYR A 201 -7.76 -0.21 17.06
CA TYR A 201 -7.59 -0.37 18.50
C TYR A 201 -8.74 -1.17 19.11
N TYR A 202 -9.99 -0.87 18.74
CA TYR A 202 -11.14 -1.65 19.22
C TYR A 202 -11.13 -3.09 18.74
N GLN A 203 -10.66 -3.36 17.51
CA GLN A 203 -10.49 -4.72 17.04
C GLN A 203 -9.44 -5.46 17.87
N TYR A 204 -8.26 -4.85 18.09
CA TYR A 204 -7.20 -5.43 18.91
C TYR A 204 -7.69 -5.80 20.32
N LEU A 205 -8.41 -4.89 20.96
CA LEU A 205 -9.05 -5.12 22.27
C LEU A 205 -10.08 -6.26 22.25
N SER A 206 -10.63 -6.60 21.08
CA SER A 206 -11.63 -7.65 20.91
C SER A 206 -11.02 -8.99 20.47
N SER A 207 -9.82 -8.98 19.88
CA SER A 207 -9.15 -10.15 19.33
C SER A 207 -8.29 -10.91 20.34
N THR A 208 -7.88 -10.28 21.44
CA THR A 208 -7.04 -10.94 22.47
C THR A 208 -7.67 -10.85 23.85
N ALA A 209 -7.57 -11.93 24.63
CA ALA A 209 -8.18 -12.00 25.96
C ALA A 209 -7.55 -11.01 26.96
N GLU A 210 -6.24 -10.81 26.86
CA GLU A 210 -5.47 -9.85 27.69
C GLU A 210 -5.91 -8.41 27.42
N ALA A 211 -6.05 -8.03 26.15
CA ALA A 211 -6.52 -6.70 25.77
C ALA A 211 -8.00 -6.48 26.14
N ALA A 212 -8.84 -7.52 26.06
CA ALA A 212 -10.23 -7.45 26.51
C ALA A 212 -10.33 -7.23 28.03
N GLU A 213 -9.42 -7.82 28.82
CA GLU A 213 -9.35 -7.62 30.27
C GLU A 213 -8.89 -6.20 30.63
N GLU A 214 -7.89 -5.66 29.94
CA GLU A 214 -7.44 -4.28 30.08
C GLU A 214 -8.56 -3.27 29.75
N LYS A 215 -9.31 -3.51 28.67
CA LYS A 215 -10.50 -2.71 28.32
C LYS A 215 -11.53 -2.72 29.45
N MET A 216 -11.80 -3.88 30.04
CA MET A 216 -12.73 -3.99 31.16
C MET A 216 -12.21 -3.25 32.40
N ALA A 217 -10.90 -3.27 32.67
CA ALA A 217 -10.30 -2.50 33.76
C ALA A 217 -10.46 -0.99 33.55
N MET A 218 -10.14 -0.47 32.36
CA MET A 218 -10.32 0.93 32.01
C MET A 218 -11.79 1.38 32.10
N LEU A 219 -12.74 0.55 31.68
CA LEU A 219 -14.16 0.85 31.81
C LEU A 219 -14.61 0.96 33.27
N ARG A 220 -14.14 0.05 34.14
CA ARG A 220 -14.43 0.12 35.59
C ARG A 220 -13.83 1.37 36.22
N GLU A 221 -12.61 1.75 35.82
CA GLU A 221 -11.97 2.98 36.28
C GLU A 221 -12.75 4.22 35.84
N ASN A 222 -13.13 4.29 34.55
CA ASN A 222 -13.97 5.38 34.05
C ASN A 222 -15.30 5.48 34.79
N GLU A 223 -15.98 4.35 35.05
CA GLU A 223 -17.22 4.35 35.82
C GLU A 223 -17.01 4.84 37.26
N SER A 224 -15.89 4.47 37.89
CA SER A 224 -15.49 4.97 39.21
C SER A 224 -15.24 6.48 39.20
N LEU A 225 -14.50 6.99 38.21
CA LEU A 225 -14.24 8.41 38.03
C LEU A 225 -15.52 9.20 37.77
N LEU A 226 -16.46 8.65 36.99
CA LEU A 226 -17.74 9.28 36.71
C LEU A 226 -18.57 9.43 37.99
N LYS A 227 -18.64 8.38 38.82
CA LYS A 227 -19.30 8.42 40.14
C LYS A 227 -18.63 9.41 41.08
N LEU A 228 -17.30 9.51 41.06
CA LEU A 228 -16.56 10.48 41.86
C LEU A 228 -16.88 11.91 41.42
N ASN A 229 -16.90 12.16 40.11
CA ASN A 229 -17.26 13.46 39.54
C ASN A 229 -18.68 13.88 39.90
N GLU A 230 -19.65 12.96 39.84
CA GLU A 230 -21.03 13.23 40.27
C GLU A 230 -21.10 13.57 41.76
N ARG A 231 -20.40 12.82 42.63
CA ARG A 231 -20.32 13.15 44.06
C ARG A 231 -19.72 14.53 44.29
N GLN A 232 -18.61 14.83 43.62
CA GLN A 232 -17.95 16.12 43.74
C GLN A 232 -18.84 17.27 43.25
N LYS A 233 -19.61 17.04 42.17
CA LYS A 233 -20.59 18.02 41.68
C LYS A 233 -21.69 18.27 42.71
N ASN A 234 -22.25 17.19 43.29
CA ASN A 234 -23.28 17.29 44.34
C ASN A 234 -22.76 18.00 45.60
N GLU A 235 -21.51 17.75 45.98
CA GLU A 235 -20.85 18.41 47.10
C GLU A 235 -20.61 19.91 46.82
N LYS A 236 -20.17 20.27 45.60
CA LYS A 236 -20.07 21.67 45.20
C LYS A 236 -21.42 22.38 45.24
N GLU A 237 -22.48 21.74 44.76
CA GLU A 237 -23.84 22.30 44.81
C GLU A 237 -24.37 22.47 46.24
N SER A 238 -24.06 21.55 47.16
CA SER A 238 -24.47 21.67 48.56
C SER A 238 -23.71 22.78 49.29
N LEU A 239 -22.40 22.89 49.05
CA LEU A 239 -21.56 23.97 49.59
C LEU A 239 -22.01 25.35 49.08
N LEU A 240 -22.40 25.45 47.80
CA LEU A 240 -22.93 26.68 47.22
C LEU A 240 -24.23 27.11 47.94
N LYS A 241 -25.18 26.17 48.11
CA LYS A 241 -26.43 26.43 48.84
C LYS A 241 -26.20 26.83 50.29
N ASN A 242 -25.25 26.19 50.97
CA ASN A 242 -24.90 26.53 52.35
C ASN A 242 -24.24 27.92 52.45
N LYS A 243 -23.45 28.32 51.45
CA LYS A 243 -22.88 29.66 51.37
C LYS A 243 -23.97 30.71 51.16
N ASP A 244 -24.90 30.47 50.24
CA ASP A 244 -26.02 31.38 49.97
C ASP A 244 -26.95 31.56 51.19
N LEU A 245 -27.04 30.53 52.06
CA LEU A 245 -27.76 30.58 53.34
C LEU A 245 -26.98 31.29 54.46
N ALA A 246 -25.65 31.40 54.36
CA ALA A 246 -24.80 32.04 55.36
C ALA A 246 -24.54 33.53 55.07
N ASP A 247 -24.64 33.95 53.80
CA ASP A 247 -24.48 35.34 53.34
C ASP A 247 -25.83 36.12 53.25
N GLY A 248 -26.97 35.50 53.61
CA GLY A 248 -28.30 36.12 53.66
C GLY A 248 -28.84 36.31 55.07
#